data_AF-A0A928M3P2-F1
#
_entry.id   AF-A0A928M3P2-F1
#
_cell.length_a   1.000
_cell.length_b   1.000
_cell.length_c   1.000
_cell.angle_alpha   90.00
_cell.angle_beta   90.00
_cell.angle_gamma   90.00
#
_symmetry.space_group_name_H-M   'P 1'
#
loop_
_entity.id
_entity.type
_entity.pdbx_description
1 polymer ?
#
loop_
_entity_poly.entity_id
_entity_poly.type
_entity_poly.pdbx_seq_one_letter_code
_entity_poly.pdbx_strand_id
1 'polypeptide(L)'
;MAKGIMYIDGQRVPFDGEPNVLSVIRKAGIEMPTFCYYSDLSVYGACRMCVVEDERGKIDSSCSMEPRDGLSIRTNTARLLKHRRMILELMLASHNCNCAICEKSGQCHLQELALQFGVRRVRFADNREVAAFDDSSPAVVRDPSKCILCGDCVRVCEESIGMGIIDFAKRGYNMQVTPAFGRKLSETDCISCGQCSAVCPTGAITVYNQIGAAWRAIHDPNKRVVVQIAPAVRVALGEAFGLGHGQNVLYQMVSALKMMGVDEVYDTIFGADLTTIEESNEFLGRVQAGGPFPMFTSCCPAWVKYLENKNPKYLKNISSCKSPMEMFGALVKDRYAAKDAEDGKTTFHIAIMPCTAKKMEAARPQFRNADGKPDVDLVLTTQEVIDMIKESGIQLGELEYESPDLPFGLGSGSAMIYGASGGVAEAVARHCLPDKSKNTLRTLEFSPLRGNEAVREATLQVGELEIKVAVVHGLINAQKLLRDIEEGKAFYHLIEVMTCVGGCVGGAGQPYGRKAVKEERRQGLYQADKSAPFKRAEYNPGAVTLLNGMDEHEKHRLLHVSYVEE
;
A
#
# COMPACT_ATOMS: atom_id res chain seq x y z
N MET A 1 16.70 -33.20 -1.31
CA MET A 1 17.00 -33.68 -2.67
C MET A 1 15.91 -33.13 -3.58
N ALA A 2 16.24 -32.63 -4.77
CA ALA A 2 15.23 -32.08 -5.67
C ALA A 2 14.21 -33.16 -6.09
N LYS A 3 12.94 -32.78 -6.20
CA LYS A 3 11.83 -33.68 -6.56
C LYS A 3 11.92 -34.19 -8.00
N GLY A 4 12.53 -33.41 -8.89
CA GLY A 4 12.79 -33.80 -10.27
C GLY A 4 13.62 -32.77 -11.02
N ILE A 5 13.84 -33.03 -12.31
CA ILE A 5 14.67 -32.23 -13.19
C ILE A 5 13.95 -31.99 -14.50
N MET A 6 13.97 -30.73 -14.95
CA MET A 6 13.45 -30.31 -16.25
C MET A 6 14.57 -29.80 -17.15
N TYR A 7 14.33 -29.78 -18.46
CA TYR A 7 15.20 -29.19 -19.45
C TYR A 7 14.54 -27.96 -20.05
N ILE A 8 15.18 -26.80 -19.90
CA ILE A 8 14.64 -25.50 -20.34
C ILE A 8 15.66 -24.90 -21.31
N ASP A 9 15.32 -24.86 -22.60
CA ASP A 9 16.24 -24.43 -23.66
C ASP A 9 17.59 -25.17 -23.61
N GLY A 10 17.56 -26.46 -23.25
CA GLY A 10 18.74 -27.31 -23.10
C GLY A 10 19.44 -27.21 -21.74
N GLN A 11 19.07 -26.26 -20.88
CA GLN A 11 19.59 -26.16 -19.52
C GLN A 11 18.90 -27.16 -18.58
N ARG A 12 19.69 -27.90 -17.81
CA ARG A 12 19.20 -28.80 -16.76
C ARG A 12 18.84 -28.00 -15.51
N VAL A 13 17.55 -27.95 -15.14
CA VAL A 13 17.04 -27.15 -14.03
C VAL A 13 16.35 -28.05 -13.00
N PRO A 14 16.88 -28.15 -11.77
CA PRO A 14 16.20 -28.90 -10.71
C PRO A 14 14.98 -28.13 -10.19
N PHE A 15 13.90 -28.86 -9.93
CA PHE A 15 12.70 -28.32 -9.32
C PHE A 15 12.34 -29.12 -8.05
N ASP A 16 11.87 -28.42 -7.03
CA ASP A 16 11.47 -28.94 -5.74
C ASP A 16 10.30 -28.12 -5.18
N GLY A 17 9.08 -28.53 -5.55
CA GLY A 17 7.85 -27.94 -5.01
C GLY A 17 7.39 -26.65 -5.68
N GLU A 18 8.00 -26.23 -6.80
CA GLU A 18 7.50 -25.09 -7.57
C GLU A 18 6.07 -25.34 -8.07
N PRO A 19 5.20 -24.32 -8.03
CA PRO A 19 3.78 -24.49 -8.33
C PRO A 19 3.49 -24.75 -9.81
N ASN A 20 4.37 -24.28 -10.70
CA ASN A 20 4.18 -24.38 -12.15
C ASN A 20 5.52 -24.30 -12.91
N VAL A 21 5.49 -24.69 -14.18
CA VAL A 21 6.65 -24.65 -15.09
C VAL A 21 7.18 -23.23 -15.24
N LEU A 22 6.33 -22.20 -15.23
CA LEU A 22 6.74 -20.80 -15.28
C LEU A 22 7.74 -20.44 -14.16
N SER A 23 7.50 -20.93 -12.94
CA SER A 23 8.39 -20.71 -11.80
C SER A 23 9.75 -21.37 -12.01
N VAL A 24 9.78 -22.57 -12.60
CA VAL A 24 11.02 -23.28 -12.93
C VAL A 24 11.79 -22.55 -14.05
N ILE A 25 11.09 -22.01 -15.06
CA ILE A 25 11.70 -21.19 -16.11
C ILE A 25 12.40 -19.96 -15.52
N ARG A 26 11.78 -19.30 -14.55
CA ARG A 26 12.41 -18.17 -13.85
C ARG A 26 13.68 -18.58 -13.09
N LYS A 27 13.71 -19.78 -12.49
CA LYS A 27 14.94 -20.33 -11.86
C LYS A 27 16.06 -20.60 -12.87
N ALA A 28 15.72 -20.81 -14.14
CA ALA A 28 16.68 -20.91 -15.24
C ALA A 28 17.29 -19.54 -15.64
N GLY A 29 16.85 -18.44 -15.02
CA GLY A 29 17.28 -17.09 -15.39
C GLY A 29 16.52 -16.51 -16.59
N ILE A 30 15.38 -17.09 -16.95
CA ILE A 30 14.56 -16.64 -18.08
C ILE A 30 13.29 -15.96 -17.54
N GLU A 31 13.16 -14.65 -17.75
CA GLU A 31 11.90 -13.95 -17.46
C GLU A 31 10.92 -14.11 -18.62
N MET A 32 9.85 -14.86 -18.37
CA MET A 32 8.81 -15.13 -19.36
C MET A 32 7.77 -13.99 -19.34
N PRO A 33 7.33 -13.48 -20.51
CA PRO A 33 6.31 -12.44 -20.55
C PRO A 33 4.96 -12.94 -20.02
N THR A 34 4.36 -12.18 -19.12
CA THR A 34 3.06 -12.49 -18.51
C THR A 34 2.28 -11.22 -18.22
N PHE A 35 0.99 -11.20 -18.54
CA PHE A 35 0.07 -10.14 -18.08
C PHE A 35 -0.88 -10.61 -16.99
N CYS A 36 -1.42 -11.82 -17.10
CA CYS A 36 -2.47 -12.33 -16.20
C CYS A 36 -1.92 -13.25 -15.10
N TYR A 37 -0.62 -13.18 -14.82
CA TYR A 37 0.03 -14.01 -13.81
C TYR A 37 0.65 -13.11 -12.75
N TYR A 38 -0.03 -13.03 -11.61
CA TYR A 38 0.49 -12.43 -10.39
C TYR A 38 0.70 -13.58 -9.41
N SER A 39 1.93 -13.74 -8.91
CA SER A 39 2.34 -14.92 -8.12
C SER A 39 1.50 -15.16 -6.86
N ASP A 40 0.91 -14.09 -6.34
CA ASP A 40 0.16 -14.11 -5.08
C ASP A 40 -1.36 -14.35 -5.30
N LEU A 41 -1.79 -14.58 -6.55
CA LEU A 41 -3.20 -14.82 -6.92
C LEU A 41 -3.35 -16.18 -7.61
N SER A 42 -4.60 -16.64 -7.72
CA SER A 42 -4.95 -17.85 -8.47
C SER A 42 -4.49 -17.78 -9.93
N VAL A 43 -4.23 -18.94 -10.54
CA VAL A 43 -3.80 -19.01 -11.96
C VAL A 43 -4.99 -18.78 -12.89
N TYR A 44 -4.95 -17.72 -13.69
CA TYR A 44 -5.99 -17.43 -14.68
C TYR A 44 -5.67 -17.98 -16.09
N GLY A 45 -4.42 -17.85 -16.55
CA GLY A 45 -3.97 -18.46 -17.81
C GLY A 45 -4.54 -17.86 -19.10
N ALA A 46 -5.25 -16.73 -19.06
CA ALA A 46 -5.93 -16.16 -20.22
C ALA A 46 -5.03 -15.44 -21.23
N CYS A 47 -3.96 -14.76 -20.79
CA CYS A 47 -3.17 -13.88 -21.67
C CYS A 47 -2.31 -14.62 -22.72
N ARG A 48 -2.01 -15.90 -22.50
CA ARG A 48 -1.18 -16.77 -23.37
C ARG A 48 0.21 -16.23 -23.75
N MET A 49 0.73 -15.20 -23.08
CA MET A 49 2.10 -14.72 -23.33
C MET A 49 3.19 -15.72 -22.90
N CYS A 50 2.91 -16.50 -21.85
CA CYS A 50 3.84 -17.47 -21.26
C CYS A 50 3.84 -18.85 -21.94
N VAL A 51 3.39 -18.95 -23.18
CA VAL A 51 3.40 -20.21 -23.92
C VAL A 51 4.81 -20.74 -24.13
N VAL A 52 4.97 -22.06 -24.05
CA VAL A 52 6.21 -22.82 -24.30
C VAL A 52 5.93 -23.96 -25.27
N GLU A 53 6.97 -24.48 -25.90
CA GLU A 53 6.87 -25.56 -26.87
C GLU A 53 7.64 -26.79 -26.39
N ASP A 54 7.00 -27.96 -26.34
CA ASP A 54 7.69 -29.22 -26.00
C ASP A 54 8.44 -29.83 -27.20
N GLU A 55 9.16 -30.93 -26.98
CA GLU A 55 9.91 -31.64 -28.03
C GLU A 55 9.01 -32.20 -29.15
N ARG A 56 7.72 -32.42 -28.87
CA ARG A 56 6.72 -32.89 -29.85
C ARG A 56 6.09 -31.74 -30.64
N GLY A 57 6.51 -30.49 -30.38
CA GLY A 57 5.96 -29.30 -31.01
C GLY A 57 4.59 -28.88 -30.45
N LYS A 58 4.15 -29.44 -29.32
CA LYS A 58 2.94 -29.00 -28.62
C LYS A 58 3.21 -27.66 -27.93
N ILE A 59 2.30 -26.71 -28.11
CA ILE A 59 2.35 -25.41 -27.42
C ILE A 59 1.38 -25.43 -26.26
N ASP A 60 1.84 -24.99 -25.09
CA ASP A 60 1.05 -24.99 -23.87
C ASP A 60 1.48 -23.83 -22.94
N SER A 61 0.63 -23.45 -21.98
CA SER A 61 0.91 -22.32 -21.07
C SER A 61 1.70 -22.74 -19.84
N SER A 62 2.91 -22.18 -19.68
CA SER A 62 3.79 -22.51 -18.54
C SER A 62 3.23 -22.10 -17.18
N CYS A 63 2.34 -21.10 -17.11
CA CYS A 63 1.77 -20.64 -15.84
C CYS A 63 0.76 -21.62 -15.21
N SER A 64 0.15 -22.50 -16.02
CA SER A 64 -0.84 -23.48 -15.59
C SER A 64 -0.33 -24.92 -15.70
N MET A 65 0.87 -25.12 -16.23
CA MET A 65 1.47 -26.43 -16.41
C MET A 65 2.23 -26.85 -15.15
N GLU A 66 2.01 -28.07 -14.68
CA GLU A 66 2.76 -28.66 -13.58
C GLU A 66 4.18 -29.10 -14.02
N PRO A 67 5.22 -28.85 -13.20
CA PRO A 67 6.56 -29.38 -13.44
C PRO A 67 6.58 -30.90 -13.42
N ARG A 68 7.31 -31.53 -14.35
CA ARG A 68 7.44 -32.99 -14.44
C ARG A 68 8.90 -33.37 -14.68
N ASP A 69 9.33 -34.45 -14.04
CA ASP A 69 10.68 -34.98 -14.26
C ASP A 69 10.89 -35.39 -15.73
N GLY A 70 12.04 -35.04 -16.28
CA GLY A 70 12.38 -35.25 -17.69
C GLY A 70 11.65 -34.33 -18.69
N LEU A 71 10.80 -33.40 -18.24
CA LEU A 71 10.09 -32.50 -19.16
C LEU A 71 11.07 -31.52 -19.82
N SER A 72 11.08 -31.54 -21.14
CA SER A 72 11.93 -30.70 -22.00
C SER A 72 11.09 -29.70 -22.77
N ILE A 73 11.39 -28.41 -22.59
CA ILE A 73 10.66 -27.29 -23.20
C ILE A 73 11.59 -26.28 -23.85
N ARG A 74 11.05 -25.60 -24.86
CA ARG A 74 11.66 -24.46 -25.55
C ARG A 74 10.84 -23.20 -25.30
N THR A 75 11.50 -22.08 -25.04
CA THR A 75 10.83 -20.82 -24.67
C THR A 75 10.83 -19.76 -25.78
N ASN A 76 11.65 -19.93 -26.82
CA ASN A 76 11.98 -18.87 -27.78
C ASN A 76 11.93 -19.29 -29.26
N THR A 77 11.20 -20.35 -29.61
CA THR A 77 11.07 -20.79 -31.01
C THR A 77 10.41 -19.74 -31.90
N ALA A 78 10.69 -19.77 -33.21
CA ALA A 78 10.09 -18.85 -34.18
C ALA A 78 8.55 -18.86 -34.14
N ARG A 79 7.95 -20.01 -33.86
CA ARG A 79 6.50 -20.18 -33.71
C ARG A 79 5.96 -19.47 -32.46
N LEU A 80 6.65 -19.59 -31.32
CA LEU A 80 6.31 -18.89 -30.08
C LEU A 80 6.44 -17.36 -30.24
N LEU A 81 7.51 -16.90 -30.90
CA LEU A 81 7.70 -15.46 -31.17
C LEU A 81 6.59 -14.89 -32.04
N LYS A 82 6.18 -15.61 -33.10
CA LYS A 82 5.05 -15.22 -33.95
C LYS A 82 3.74 -15.17 -33.15
N HIS A 83 3.53 -16.12 -32.24
CA HIS A 83 2.34 -16.17 -31.39
C HIS A 83 2.27 -14.97 -30.42
N ARG A 84 3.36 -14.67 -29.72
CA ARG A 84 3.43 -13.55 -28.77
C ARG A 84 3.24 -12.20 -29.46
N ARG A 85 3.86 -11.99 -30.63
CA ARG A 85 3.63 -10.78 -31.45
C ARG A 85 2.16 -10.62 -31.83
N MET A 86 1.52 -11.70 -32.26
CA MET A 86 0.09 -11.69 -32.61
C MET A 86 -0.79 -11.32 -31.41
N ILE A 87 -0.53 -11.90 -30.23
CA ILE A 87 -1.27 -11.58 -29.00
C ILE A 87 -1.12 -10.10 -28.66
N LEU A 88 0.10 -9.58 -28.69
CA LEU A 88 0.36 -8.16 -28.41
C LEU A 88 -0.34 -7.24 -29.40
N GLU A 89 -0.31 -7.56 -30.70
CA GLU A 89 -1.06 -6.81 -31.72
C GLU A 89 -2.57 -6.81 -31.43
N LEU A 90 -3.16 -7.94 -31.03
CA LEU A 90 -4.58 -8.02 -30.69
C LEU A 90 -4.92 -7.21 -29.44
N MET A 91 -4.07 -7.28 -28.40
CA MET A 91 -4.25 -6.46 -27.20
C MET A 91 -4.18 -4.97 -27.53
N LEU A 92 -3.18 -4.56 -28.32
CA LEU A 92 -2.96 -3.17 -28.73
C LEU A 92 -4.06 -2.64 -29.66
N ALA A 93 -4.65 -3.49 -30.52
CA ALA A 93 -5.80 -3.11 -31.33
C ALA A 93 -6.94 -2.61 -30.46
N SER A 94 -7.14 -3.29 -29.34
CA SER A 94 -8.22 -3.07 -28.39
C SER A 94 -7.87 -2.05 -27.28
N HIS A 95 -6.77 -1.30 -27.45
CA HIS A 95 -6.16 -0.47 -26.42
C HIS A 95 -5.88 0.94 -26.94
N ASN A 96 -6.27 1.96 -26.17
CA ASN A 96 -5.91 3.33 -26.46
C ASN A 96 -4.41 3.55 -26.27
N CYS A 97 -3.67 3.64 -27.37
CA CYS A 97 -2.21 3.74 -27.42
C CYS A 97 -1.68 5.19 -27.35
N ASN A 98 -2.42 6.14 -26.77
CA ASN A 98 -1.97 7.51 -26.52
C ASN A 98 -0.96 7.56 -25.34
N CYS A 99 0.16 6.86 -25.49
CA CYS A 99 1.15 6.66 -24.43
C CYS A 99 1.79 7.97 -23.95
N ALA A 100 1.93 8.97 -24.82
CA ALA A 100 2.57 10.24 -24.48
C ALA A 100 1.81 11.06 -23.41
N ILE A 101 0.51 10.80 -23.24
CA ILE A 101 -0.36 11.47 -22.26
C ILE A 101 -0.93 10.49 -21.21
N CYS A 102 -0.34 9.29 -21.11
CA CYS A 102 -0.81 8.27 -20.20
C CYS A 102 -0.06 8.32 -18.87
N GLU A 103 -0.79 8.29 -17.74
CA GLU A 103 -0.21 8.22 -16.38
C GLU A 103 0.75 7.04 -16.16
N LYS A 104 0.58 5.93 -16.90
CA LYS A 104 1.44 4.73 -16.79
C LYS A 104 2.61 4.75 -17.80
N SER A 105 2.82 5.84 -18.53
CA SER A 105 3.86 5.92 -19.56
C SER A 105 5.25 5.66 -18.96
N GLY A 106 6.08 4.88 -19.66
CA GLY A 106 7.39 4.48 -19.16
C GLY A 106 7.37 3.41 -18.07
N GLN A 107 6.20 3.09 -17.49
CA GLN A 107 6.00 2.04 -16.49
C GLN A 107 4.93 1.02 -16.91
N CYS A 108 4.47 1.08 -18.16
CA CYS A 108 3.43 0.22 -18.70
C CYS A 108 4.02 -1.09 -19.23
N HIS A 109 3.65 -2.22 -18.64
CA HIS A 109 4.18 -3.52 -19.03
C HIS A 109 3.74 -3.92 -20.45
N LEU A 110 2.55 -3.47 -20.89
CA LEU A 110 2.12 -3.68 -22.29
C LEU A 110 3.02 -2.95 -23.27
N GLN A 111 3.39 -1.70 -22.94
CA GLN A 111 4.31 -0.90 -23.74
C GLN A 111 5.69 -1.56 -23.79
N GLU A 112 6.22 -1.97 -22.63
CA GLU A 112 7.50 -2.68 -22.51
C GLU A 112 7.55 -3.93 -23.40
N LEU A 113 6.56 -4.83 -23.27
CA LEU A 113 6.51 -6.07 -24.06
C LEU A 113 6.29 -5.78 -25.55
N ALA A 114 5.48 -4.79 -25.92
CA ALA A 114 5.32 -4.40 -27.32
C ALA A 114 6.65 -3.95 -27.94
N LEU A 115 7.45 -3.16 -27.21
CA LEU A 115 8.78 -2.74 -27.62
C LEU A 115 9.74 -3.94 -27.73
N GLN A 116 9.77 -4.80 -26.70
CA GLN A 116 10.64 -5.98 -26.64
C GLN A 116 10.39 -6.94 -27.82
N PHE A 117 9.13 -7.15 -28.21
CA PHE A 117 8.76 -8.03 -29.31
C PHE A 117 8.78 -7.37 -30.70
N GLY A 118 9.09 -6.08 -30.78
CA GLY A 118 9.21 -5.32 -32.02
C GLY A 118 7.87 -5.05 -32.72
N VAL A 119 6.79 -4.90 -31.95
CA VAL A 119 5.47 -4.56 -32.51
C VAL A 119 5.46 -3.06 -32.84
N ARG A 120 5.52 -2.73 -34.14
CA ARG A 120 5.57 -1.35 -34.64
C ARG A 120 4.29 -0.87 -35.30
N ARG A 121 3.43 -1.81 -35.70
CA ARG A 121 2.16 -1.53 -36.36
C ARG A 121 1.13 -2.55 -35.90
N VAL A 122 -0.07 -2.07 -35.61
CA VAL A 122 -1.23 -2.90 -35.33
C VAL A 122 -2.03 -3.06 -36.62
N ARG A 123 -2.29 -4.30 -37.02
CA ARG A 123 -3.02 -4.62 -38.27
C ARG A 123 -4.53 -4.71 -38.11
N PHE A 124 -5.01 -4.77 -36.87
CA PHE A 124 -6.41 -4.95 -36.54
C PHE A 124 -7.01 -3.62 -36.09
N ALA A 125 -8.27 -3.37 -36.44
CA ALA A 125 -9.05 -2.25 -35.95
C ALA A 125 -9.90 -2.69 -34.74
N ASP A 126 -10.20 -1.75 -33.86
CA ASP A 126 -11.18 -1.94 -32.79
C ASP A 126 -12.39 -1.04 -33.03
N ASN A 127 -13.55 -1.68 -33.15
CA ASN A 127 -14.84 -1.01 -33.38
C ASN A 127 -15.72 -1.07 -32.12
N ARG A 128 -15.17 -1.38 -30.95
CA ARG A 128 -15.95 -1.43 -29.69
C ARG A 128 -16.36 -0.03 -29.24
N GLU A 129 -17.53 0.02 -28.64
CA GLU A 129 -17.87 1.14 -27.76
C GLU A 129 -17.00 1.09 -26.51
N VAL A 130 -16.25 2.17 -26.29
CA VAL A 130 -15.41 2.34 -25.13
C VAL A 130 -16.31 2.64 -23.93
N ALA A 131 -16.17 1.85 -22.86
CA ALA A 131 -16.89 2.11 -21.63
C ALA A 131 -16.43 3.43 -20.99
N ALA A 132 -17.34 4.08 -20.25
CA ALA A 132 -17.10 5.39 -19.67
C ALA A 132 -15.90 5.40 -18.71
N PHE A 133 -15.14 6.48 -18.78
CA PHE A 133 -14.12 6.83 -17.79
C PHE A 133 -14.77 7.07 -16.42
N ASP A 134 -14.13 6.59 -15.36
CA ASP A 134 -14.64 6.69 -13.98
C ASP A 134 -13.56 7.28 -13.05
N ASP A 135 -13.78 8.52 -12.66
CA ASP A 135 -12.98 9.32 -11.72
C ASP A 135 -13.73 9.61 -10.41
N SER A 136 -14.80 8.86 -10.14
CA SER A 136 -15.66 9.09 -8.98
C SER A 136 -15.02 8.74 -7.64
N SER A 137 -14.00 7.87 -7.65
CA SER A 137 -13.28 7.47 -6.45
C SER A 137 -12.17 8.48 -6.15
N PRO A 138 -12.03 8.93 -4.89
CA PRO A 138 -10.92 9.81 -4.49
C PRO A 138 -9.56 9.09 -4.49
N ALA A 139 -9.53 7.77 -4.68
CA ALA A 139 -8.33 6.95 -4.55
C ALA A 139 -7.74 6.50 -5.90
N VAL A 140 -8.60 6.12 -6.84
CA VAL A 140 -8.20 5.56 -8.13
C VAL A 140 -9.08 6.06 -9.27
N VAL A 141 -8.51 6.09 -10.47
CA VAL A 141 -9.20 6.42 -11.71
C VAL A 141 -9.24 5.18 -12.59
N ARG A 142 -10.35 4.98 -13.31
CA ARG A 142 -10.52 3.86 -14.24
C ARG A 142 -10.75 4.37 -15.66
N ASP A 143 -9.88 3.92 -16.56
CA ASP A 143 -9.96 4.15 -18.00
C ASP A 143 -10.11 2.80 -18.72
N PRO A 144 -11.35 2.34 -18.99
CA PRO A 144 -11.59 1.07 -19.65
C PRO A 144 -10.97 0.96 -21.04
N SER A 145 -10.69 2.09 -21.72
CA SER A 145 -10.05 2.11 -23.05
C SER A 145 -8.63 1.55 -23.05
N LYS A 146 -8.00 1.47 -21.86
CA LYS A 146 -6.64 0.94 -21.67
C LYS A 146 -6.63 -0.47 -21.06
N CYS A 147 -7.80 -1.10 -20.87
CA CYS A 147 -7.90 -2.42 -20.27
C CYS A 147 -7.53 -3.53 -21.28
N ILE A 148 -6.68 -4.47 -20.87
CA ILE A 148 -6.33 -5.67 -21.66
C ILE A 148 -6.99 -6.95 -21.13
N LEU A 149 -7.97 -6.84 -20.24
CA LEU A 149 -8.73 -7.96 -19.67
C LEU A 149 -7.84 -9.03 -19.01
N CYS A 150 -6.72 -8.63 -18.40
CA CYS A 150 -5.81 -9.55 -17.71
C CYS A 150 -6.40 -10.17 -16.43
N GLY A 151 -7.43 -9.55 -15.84
CA GLY A 151 -8.13 -10.07 -14.66
C GLY A 151 -7.38 -9.92 -13.34
N ASP A 152 -6.19 -9.33 -13.30
CA ASP A 152 -5.43 -9.14 -12.04
C ASP A 152 -6.19 -8.25 -11.04
N CYS A 153 -6.82 -7.17 -11.54
CA CYS A 153 -7.58 -6.25 -10.71
C CYS A 153 -8.87 -6.87 -10.12
N VAL A 154 -9.52 -7.76 -10.87
CA VAL A 154 -10.70 -8.53 -10.41
C VAL A 154 -10.27 -9.49 -9.30
N ARG A 155 -9.29 -10.34 -9.59
CA ARG A 155 -8.78 -11.35 -8.66
C ARG A 155 -8.19 -10.75 -7.39
N VAL A 156 -7.43 -9.66 -7.45
CA VAL A 156 -6.93 -9.03 -6.21
C VAL A 156 -8.06 -8.46 -5.35
N CYS A 157 -9.11 -7.92 -5.98
CA CYS A 157 -10.26 -7.35 -5.27
C CYS A 157 -11.12 -8.44 -4.60
N GLU A 158 -11.22 -9.61 -5.23
CA GLU A 158 -11.95 -10.77 -4.72
C GLU A 158 -11.09 -11.62 -3.77
N GLU A 159 -9.97 -12.16 -4.24
CA GLU A 159 -9.17 -13.18 -3.54
C GLU A 159 -8.32 -12.62 -2.40
N SER A 160 -7.77 -11.41 -2.54
CA SER A 160 -6.90 -10.81 -1.51
C SER A 160 -7.65 -9.84 -0.59
N ILE A 161 -8.57 -9.06 -1.16
CA ILE A 161 -9.30 -8.03 -0.42
C ILE A 161 -10.68 -8.53 0.03
N GLY A 162 -11.31 -9.47 -0.68
CA GLY A 162 -12.61 -10.01 -0.27
C GLY A 162 -13.78 -9.05 -0.45
N MET A 163 -13.66 -8.08 -1.37
CA MET A 163 -14.73 -7.11 -1.64
C MET A 163 -15.44 -7.34 -2.97
N GLY A 164 -14.75 -7.90 -3.99
CA GLY A 164 -15.37 -8.27 -5.27
C GLY A 164 -16.09 -7.11 -5.99
N ILE A 165 -15.55 -5.89 -5.90
CA ILE A 165 -16.23 -4.68 -6.40
C ILE A 165 -16.29 -4.63 -7.92
N ILE A 166 -15.26 -5.14 -8.60
CA ILE A 166 -15.13 -5.15 -10.05
C ILE A 166 -15.02 -6.59 -10.54
N ASP A 167 -15.71 -6.90 -11.63
CA ASP A 167 -15.70 -8.24 -12.23
C ASP A 167 -15.84 -8.15 -13.77
N PHE A 168 -15.69 -9.27 -14.46
CA PHE A 168 -15.97 -9.41 -15.87
C PHE A 168 -17.47 -9.38 -16.13
N ALA A 169 -17.90 -8.43 -16.94
CA ALA A 169 -19.24 -8.36 -17.49
C ALA A 169 -19.23 -8.59 -19.01
N LYS A 170 -20.42 -8.87 -19.55
CA LYS A 170 -20.66 -9.15 -20.97
C LYS A 170 -19.89 -10.41 -21.44
N ARG A 171 -19.83 -10.67 -22.74
CA ARG A 171 -19.22 -11.90 -23.31
C ARG A 171 -18.50 -11.62 -24.63
N GLY A 172 -17.54 -12.50 -24.94
CA GLY A 172 -16.79 -12.49 -26.19
C GLY A 172 -16.11 -11.13 -26.43
N TYR A 173 -16.32 -10.59 -27.63
CA TYR A 173 -15.76 -9.30 -28.05
C TYR A 173 -16.17 -8.12 -27.15
N ASN A 174 -17.35 -8.18 -26.50
CA ASN A 174 -17.89 -7.10 -25.67
C ASN A 174 -17.47 -7.21 -24.19
N MET A 175 -16.59 -8.15 -23.82
CA MET A 175 -16.18 -8.35 -22.43
C MET A 175 -15.50 -7.10 -21.85
N GLN A 176 -15.87 -6.73 -20.62
CA GLN A 176 -15.38 -5.54 -19.93
C GLN A 176 -15.20 -5.83 -18.44
N VAL A 177 -14.24 -5.18 -17.79
CA VAL A 177 -14.12 -5.20 -16.32
C VAL A 177 -14.87 -4.01 -15.76
N THR A 178 -15.92 -4.24 -14.96
CA THR A 178 -16.80 -3.19 -14.45
C THR A 178 -17.45 -3.57 -13.12
N PRO A 179 -17.84 -2.60 -12.27
CA PRO A 179 -18.68 -2.87 -11.12
C PRO A 179 -20.06 -3.38 -11.53
N ALA A 180 -20.75 -4.02 -10.58
CA ALA A 180 -22.10 -4.52 -10.77
C ALA A 180 -23.02 -3.43 -11.36
N PHE A 181 -23.80 -3.81 -12.37
CA PHE A 181 -24.74 -2.93 -13.07
C PHE A 181 -24.12 -1.69 -13.74
N GLY A 182 -22.79 -1.67 -13.96
CA GLY A 182 -22.11 -0.54 -14.60
C GLY A 182 -22.04 0.72 -13.73
N ARG A 183 -22.21 0.57 -12.41
CA ARG A 183 -22.07 1.65 -11.43
C ARG A 183 -20.66 2.24 -11.43
N LYS A 184 -20.56 3.50 -10.98
CA LYS A 184 -19.29 4.15 -10.66
C LYS A 184 -18.72 3.59 -9.36
N LEU A 185 -17.41 3.65 -9.16
CA LEU A 185 -16.79 3.16 -7.92
C LEU A 185 -17.35 3.83 -6.65
N SER A 186 -17.71 5.12 -6.70
CA SER A 186 -18.31 5.83 -5.56
C SER A 186 -19.69 5.31 -5.14
N GLU A 187 -20.39 4.60 -6.04
CA GLU A 187 -21.74 4.07 -5.84
C GLU A 187 -21.72 2.60 -5.38
N THR A 188 -20.55 2.13 -4.94
CA THR A 188 -20.28 0.75 -4.52
C THR A 188 -19.66 0.73 -3.13
N ASP A 189 -19.53 -0.47 -2.56
CA ASP A 189 -18.88 -0.66 -1.26
C ASP A 189 -17.34 -0.55 -1.32
N CYS A 190 -16.78 0.01 -2.40
CA CYS A 190 -15.34 0.17 -2.57
C CYS A 190 -14.70 0.90 -1.37
N ILE A 191 -13.77 0.22 -0.71
CA ILE A 191 -13.03 0.74 0.45
C ILE A 191 -11.82 1.62 0.08
N SER A 192 -11.65 1.96 -1.20
CA SER A 192 -10.59 2.84 -1.70
C SER A 192 -9.14 2.35 -1.47
N CYS A 193 -8.91 1.06 -1.20
CA CYS A 193 -7.58 0.50 -0.92
C CYS A 193 -6.60 0.57 -2.11
N GLY A 194 -7.12 0.71 -3.33
CA GLY A 194 -6.33 0.89 -4.56
C GLY A 194 -5.58 -0.35 -5.05
N GLN A 195 -5.69 -1.51 -4.41
CA GLN A 195 -4.92 -2.70 -4.82
C GLN A 195 -5.16 -3.11 -6.28
N CYS A 196 -6.32 -2.78 -6.85
CA CYS A 196 -6.61 -2.94 -8.26
C CYS A 196 -5.73 -2.08 -9.20
N SER A 197 -5.31 -0.87 -8.78
CA SER A 197 -4.34 -0.05 -9.54
C SER A 197 -2.92 -0.56 -9.37
N ALA A 198 -2.58 -1.07 -8.17
CA ALA A 198 -1.26 -1.60 -7.86
C ALA A 198 -0.87 -2.81 -8.74
N VAL A 199 -1.84 -3.65 -9.11
CA VAL A 199 -1.63 -4.83 -9.96
C VAL A 199 -1.92 -4.55 -11.45
N CYS A 200 -2.42 -3.37 -11.81
CA CYS A 200 -2.76 -3.08 -13.20
C CYS A 200 -1.48 -2.94 -14.06
N PRO A 201 -1.29 -3.78 -15.11
CA PRO A 201 -0.09 -3.73 -15.95
C PRO A 201 -0.12 -2.58 -16.98
N THR A 202 -1.23 -1.85 -17.07
CA THR A 202 -1.46 -0.76 -18.03
C THR A 202 -1.99 0.49 -17.31
N GLY A 203 -2.36 1.53 -18.06
CA GLY A 203 -3.05 2.71 -17.53
C GLY A 203 -4.56 2.54 -17.34
N ALA A 204 -5.09 1.32 -17.25
CA ALA A 204 -6.53 1.10 -17.12
C ALA A 204 -7.07 1.43 -15.73
N ILE A 205 -6.26 1.24 -14.69
CA ILE A 205 -6.58 1.67 -13.33
C ILE A 205 -5.32 2.31 -12.75
N THR A 206 -5.39 3.58 -12.40
CA THR A 206 -4.26 4.36 -11.86
C THR A 206 -4.64 5.02 -10.55
N VAL A 207 -3.65 5.51 -9.81
CA VAL A 207 -3.90 6.36 -8.65
C VAL A 207 -4.60 7.65 -9.11
N TYR A 208 -5.49 8.20 -8.29
CA TYR A 208 -6.07 9.51 -8.53
C TYR A 208 -4.99 10.59 -8.38
N ASN A 209 -4.58 11.17 -9.50
CA ASN A 209 -3.50 12.15 -9.58
C ASN A 209 -3.92 13.49 -8.94
N GLN A 210 -3.11 13.95 -7.99
CA GLN A 210 -3.25 15.24 -7.29
C GLN A 210 -2.00 16.12 -7.44
N ILE A 211 -1.05 15.76 -8.31
CA ILE A 211 0.20 16.49 -8.55
C ILE A 211 -0.06 17.95 -8.91
N GLY A 212 -0.99 18.19 -9.85
CA GLY A 212 -1.33 19.55 -10.26
C GLY A 212 -1.88 20.43 -9.11
N ALA A 213 -2.58 19.83 -8.14
CA ALA A 213 -3.05 20.55 -6.95
C ALA A 213 -1.89 20.87 -5.99
N ALA A 214 -0.94 19.94 -5.84
CA ALA A 214 0.27 20.16 -5.05
C ALA A 214 1.12 21.30 -5.62
N TRP A 215 1.41 21.29 -6.93
CA TRP A 215 2.18 22.36 -7.57
C TRP A 215 1.53 23.73 -7.42
N ARG A 216 0.19 23.81 -7.57
CA ARG A 216 -0.54 25.06 -7.34
C ARG A 216 -0.44 25.54 -5.89
N ALA A 217 -0.41 24.64 -4.92
CA ALA A 217 -0.26 25.02 -3.51
C ALA A 217 1.17 25.47 -3.19
N ILE A 218 2.18 24.74 -3.70
CA ILE A 218 3.61 25.03 -3.49
C ILE A 218 3.99 26.41 -4.05
N HIS A 219 3.41 26.82 -5.17
CA HIS A 219 3.70 28.12 -5.79
C HIS A 219 2.71 29.23 -5.41
N ASP A 220 1.81 29.01 -4.44
CA ASP A 220 0.89 30.04 -3.97
C ASP A 220 1.55 30.86 -2.84
N PRO A 221 1.83 32.16 -3.04
CA PRO A 221 2.53 32.97 -2.05
C PRO A 221 1.71 33.20 -0.76
N ASN A 222 0.38 33.00 -0.82
CA ASN A 222 -0.50 33.13 0.34
C ASN A 222 -0.58 31.83 1.16
N LYS A 223 0.08 30.77 0.71
CA LYS A 223 0.12 29.49 1.41
C LYS A 223 1.47 29.27 2.08
N ARG A 224 1.42 28.49 3.15
CA ARG A 224 2.58 27.86 3.77
C ARG A 224 2.40 26.36 3.58
N VAL A 225 3.20 25.76 2.71
CA VAL A 225 3.08 24.33 2.41
C VAL A 225 3.89 23.52 3.42
N VAL A 226 3.17 22.78 4.25
CA VAL A 226 3.75 21.86 5.22
C VAL A 226 3.55 20.44 4.71
N VAL A 227 4.62 19.64 4.64
CA VAL A 227 4.57 18.25 4.19
C VAL A 227 4.84 17.30 5.34
N GLN A 228 4.12 16.17 5.39
CA GLN A 228 4.51 15.02 6.21
C GLN A 228 4.79 13.78 5.36
N ILE A 229 5.75 12.96 5.80
CA ILE A 229 6.17 11.75 5.08
C ILE A 229 5.85 10.49 5.90
N ALA A 230 5.06 9.58 5.34
CA ALA A 230 4.76 8.30 5.98
C ALA A 230 5.98 7.36 6.07
N PRO A 231 6.03 6.45 7.07
CA PRO A 231 7.16 5.57 7.30
C PRO A 231 7.56 4.76 6.06
N ALA A 232 6.60 4.10 5.39
CA ALA A 232 6.89 3.21 4.27
C ALA A 232 7.33 3.92 2.98
N VAL A 233 7.16 5.24 2.87
CA VAL A 233 7.57 5.99 1.66
C VAL A 233 9.10 5.99 1.55
N ARG A 234 9.78 6.17 2.68
CA ARG A 234 11.25 6.29 2.74
C ARG A 234 11.99 5.04 2.27
N VAL A 235 11.35 3.87 2.29
CA VAL A 235 11.96 2.58 1.92
C VAL A 235 11.59 2.10 0.51
N ALA A 236 10.79 2.89 -0.22
CA ALA A 236 10.25 2.50 -1.52
C ALA A 236 10.47 3.56 -2.61
N LEU A 237 10.50 4.86 -2.26
CA LEU A 237 10.61 5.94 -3.26
C LEU A 237 11.90 5.83 -4.09
N GLY A 238 13.02 5.47 -3.45
CA GLY A 238 14.33 5.39 -4.10
C GLY A 238 14.41 4.38 -5.25
N GLU A 239 13.52 3.38 -5.27
CA GLU A 239 13.48 2.34 -6.30
C GLU A 239 13.30 2.91 -7.71
N ALA A 240 12.51 3.99 -7.83
CA ALA A 240 12.28 4.66 -9.10
C ALA A 240 13.48 5.48 -9.61
N PHE A 241 14.52 5.61 -8.78
CA PHE A 241 15.76 6.34 -9.05
C PHE A 241 16.98 5.40 -9.05
N GLY A 242 16.75 4.08 -9.16
CA GLY A 242 17.82 3.07 -9.24
C GLY A 242 18.47 2.72 -7.91
N LEU A 243 17.93 3.20 -6.78
CA LEU A 243 18.38 2.83 -5.44
C LEU A 243 17.78 1.47 -5.03
N GLY A 244 18.41 0.81 -4.06
CA GLY A 244 18.02 -0.54 -3.64
C GLY A 244 16.63 -0.58 -3.00
N HIS A 245 15.91 -1.69 -3.19
CA HIS A 245 14.66 -1.96 -2.48
C HIS A 245 14.89 -1.95 -0.96
N GLY A 246 14.03 -1.25 -0.21
CA GLY A 246 14.17 -1.13 1.23
C GLY A 246 15.21 -0.12 1.71
N GLN A 247 15.97 0.52 0.81
CA GLN A 247 16.92 1.55 1.19
C GLN A 247 16.17 2.79 1.70
N ASN A 248 16.56 3.30 2.87
CA ASN A 248 15.99 4.52 3.44
C ASN A 248 16.51 5.76 2.71
N VAL A 249 15.61 6.51 2.07
CA VAL A 249 15.89 7.73 1.30
C VAL A 249 15.22 8.99 1.87
N LEU A 250 14.84 8.96 3.16
CA LEU A 250 14.15 10.09 3.80
C LEU A 250 14.89 11.42 3.59
N TYR A 251 16.20 11.45 3.85
CA TYR A 251 16.95 12.69 3.85
C TYR A 251 17.09 13.29 2.45
N GLN A 252 17.30 12.45 1.43
CA GLN A 252 17.26 12.90 0.03
C GLN A 252 15.86 13.40 -0.37
N MET A 253 14.80 12.76 0.13
CA MET A 253 13.44 13.22 -0.13
C MET A 253 13.17 14.59 0.48
N VAL A 254 13.65 14.85 1.70
CA VAL A 254 13.52 16.18 2.34
C VAL A 254 14.20 17.24 1.48
N SER A 255 15.45 16.99 1.07
CA SER A 255 16.19 17.90 0.18
C SER A 255 15.42 18.15 -1.12
N ALA A 256 14.90 17.08 -1.76
CA ALA A 256 14.12 17.20 -2.98
C ALA A 256 12.83 18.03 -2.78
N LEU A 257 12.09 17.80 -1.70
CA LEU A 257 10.85 18.54 -1.38
C LEU A 257 11.12 20.02 -1.15
N LYS A 258 12.17 20.36 -0.41
CA LYS A 258 12.58 21.75 -0.19
C LYS A 258 13.05 22.42 -1.47
N MET A 259 13.80 21.72 -2.33
CA MET A 259 14.17 22.21 -3.67
C MET A 259 12.95 22.49 -4.56
N MET A 260 11.87 21.71 -4.41
CA MET A 260 10.61 21.92 -5.14
C MET A 260 9.80 23.12 -4.60
N GLY A 261 10.15 23.68 -3.45
CA GLY A 261 9.51 24.87 -2.87
C GLY A 261 8.59 24.59 -1.67
N VAL A 262 8.65 23.40 -1.07
CA VAL A 262 7.94 23.12 0.19
C VAL A 262 8.57 23.93 1.32
N ASP A 263 7.75 24.63 2.12
CA ASP A 263 8.25 25.48 3.21
C ASP A 263 8.81 24.66 4.37
N GLU A 264 8.10 23.62 4.82
CA GLU A 264 8.45 22.83 6.00
C GLU A 264 8.14 21.33 5.76
N VAL A 265 9.09 20.46 6.06
CA VAL A 265 9.00 19.00 5.84
C VAL A 265 9.14 18.26 7.17
N TYR A 266 8.06 17.59 7.56
CA TYR A 266 7.96 16.79 8.78
C TYR A 266 7.80 15.30 8.48
N ASP A 267 7.79 14.50 9.54
CA ASP A 267 7.72 13.05 9.45
C ASP A 267 6.48 12.53 10.20
N THR A 268 5.64 11.74 9.52
CA THR A 268 4.43 11.16 10.11
C THR A 268 4.75 10.21 11.26
N ILE A 269 6.01 9.78 11.42
CA ILE A 269 6.43 9.02 12.61
C ILE A 269 6.16 9.78 13.92
N PHE A 270 6.16 11.12 13.91
CA PHE A 270 5.79 11.89 15.11
C PHE A 270 4.31 11.66 15.46
N GLY A 271 3.42 11.75 14.47
CA GLY A 271 2.02 11.38 14.63
C GLY A 271 1.84 9.92 15.06
N ALA A 272 2.68 9.01 14.57
CA ALA A 272 2.63 7.59 14.96
C ALA A 272 3.07 7.35 16.41
N ASP A 273 4.03 8.11 16.93
CA ASP A 273 4.36 8.08 18.35
C ASP A 273 3.20 8.58 19.22
N LEU A 274 2.53 9.67 18.82
CA LEU A 274 1.32 10.15 19.49
C LEU A 274 0.21 9.08 19.48
N THR A 275 -0.04 8.49 18.31
CA THR A 275 -0.99 7.38 18.18
C THR A 275 -0.61 6.22 19.08
N THR A 276 0.68 5.83 19.12
CA THR A 276 1.13 4.72 19.98
C THR A 276 0.79 4.98 21.45
N ILE A 277 1.06 6.19 21.95
CA ILE A 277 0.85 6.52 23.36
C ILE A 277 -0.64 6.53 23.70
N GLU A 278 -1.45 7.29 22.95
CA GLU A 278 -2.89 7.40 23.21
C GLU A 278 -3.62 6.07 23.00
N GLU A 279 -3.28 5.33 21.95
CA GLU A 279 -3.91 4.03 21.64
C GLU A 279 -3.54 2.98 22.70
N SER A 280 -2.32 3.04 23.24
CA SER A 280 -1.92 2.17 24.35
C SER A 280 -2.61 2.54 25.66
N ASN A 281 -2.80 3.84 25.94
CA ASN A 281 -3.55 4.30 27.10
C ASN A 281 -5.02 3.86 27.02
N GLU A 282 -5.65 4.03 25.86
CA GLU A 282 -7.01 3.55 25.61
C GLU A 282 -7.11 2.03 25.75
N PHE A 283 -6.14 1.29 25.19
CA PHE A 283 -6.08 -0.16 25.32
C PHE A 283 -6.01 -0.62 26.79
N LEU A 284 -5.09 -0.04 27.57
CA LEU A 284 -4.95 -0.35 28.99
C LEU A 284 -6.22 0.03 29.78
N GLY A 285 -6.86 1.15 29.43
CA GLY A 285 -8.15 1.55 30.01
C GLY A 285 -9.26 0.54 29.73
N ARG A 286 -9.39 0.04 28.49
CA ARG A 286 -10.34 -1.03 28.13
C ARG A 286 -10.03 -2.33 28.88
N VAL A 287 -8.75 -2.65 29.05
CA VAL A 287 -8.32 -3.83 29.84
C VAL A 287 -8.75 -3.71 31.30
N GLN A 288 -8.57 -2.56 31.92
CA GLN A 288 -9.02 -2.33 33.30
C GLN A 288 -10.54 -2.36 33.43
N ALA A 289 -11.27 -1.86 32.43
CA ALA A 289 -12.73 -1.87 32.39
C ALA A 289 -13.35 -3.23 32.01
N GLY A 290 -12.54 -4.20 31.56
CA GLY A 290 -13.01 -5.51 31.11
C GLY A 290 -13.58 -5.53 29.69
N GLY A 291 -13.34 -4.49 28.87
CA GLY A 291 -13.78 -4.40 27.48
C GLY A 291 -14.19 -2.98 27.05
N PRO A 292 -14.77 -2.83 25.85
CA PRO A 292 -15.12 -3.89 24.91
C PRO A 292 -13.92 -4.48 24.17
N PHE A 293 -13.96 -5.79 23.93
CA PHE A 293 -12.95 -6.53 23.16
C PHE A 293 -13.54 -7.19 21.91
N PRO A 294 -12.73 -7.42 20.86
CA PRO A 294 -11.35 -6.93 20.70
C PRO A 294 -11.29 -5.41 20.51
N MET A 295 -10.18 -4.75 20.84
CA MET A 295 -9.86 -3.41 20.34
C MET A 295 -9.17 -3.55 18.97
N PHE A 296 -9.67 -2.85 17.96
CA PHE A 296 -9.02 -2.77 16.64
C PHE A 296 -8.16 -1.52 16.53
N THR A 297 -7.01 -1.64 15.89
CA THR A 297 -6.21 -0.47 15.51
C THR A 297 -6.96 0.41 14.51
N SER A 298 -6.85 1.74 14.62
CA SER A 298 -7.61 2.69 13.80
C SER A 298 -6.90 3.20 12.53
N CYS A 299 -5.61 2.97 12.39
CA CYS A 299 -4.78 3.70 11.44
C CYS A 299 -4.97 3.34 9.95
N CYS A 300 -5.62 2.22 9.63
CA CYS A 300 -5.92 1.77 8.27
C CYS A 300 -7.32 2.23 7.82
N PRO A 301 -7.44 3.27 6.97
CA PRO A 301 -8.76 3.83 6.63
C PRO A 301 -9.65 2.90 5.80
N ALA A 302 -9.04 2.01 5.02
CA ALA A 302 -9.79 1.00 4.27
C ALA A 302 -10.43 -0.06 5.19
N TRP A 303 -9.83 -0.31 6.37
CA TRP A 303 -10.42 -1.17 7.39
C TRP A 303 -11.62 -0.48 8.06
N VAL A 304 -11.46 0.79 8.45
CA VAL A 304 -12.56 1.60 8.99
C VAL A 304 -13.75 1.62 8.02
N LYS A 305 -13.51 1.93 6.74
CA LYS A 305 -14.57 1.93 5.72
C LYS A 305 -15.21 0.56 5.47
N TYR A 306 -14.44 -0.52 5.61
CA TYR A 306 -15.01 -1.86 5.55
C TYR A 306 -16.00 -2.08 6.70
N LEU A 307 -15.63 -1.72 7.92
CA LEU A 307 -16.51 -1.87 9.09
C LEU A 307 -17.77 -1.01 8.93
N GLU A 308 -17.65 0.25 8.49
CA GLU A 308 -18.81 1.12 8.19
C GLU A 308 -19.79 0.46 7.22
N ASN A 309 -19.27 -0.08 6.11
CA ASN A 309 -20.11 -0.64 5.04
C ASN A 309 -20.67 -2.03 5.35
N LYS A 310 -19.91 -2.87 6.10
CA LYS A 310 -20.18 -4.32 6.19
C LYS A 310 -20.37 -4.84 7.60
N ASN A 311 -19.76 -4.23 8.62
CA ASN A 311 -19.85 -4.69 10.01
C ASN A 311 -19.89 -3.52 11.01
N PRO A 312 -20.91 -2.64 10.94
CA PRO A 312 -20.95 -1.42 11.75
C PRO A 312 -20.99 -1.68 13.26
N LYS A 313 -21.40 -2.89 13.68
CA LYS A 313 -21.36 -3.33 15.08
C LYS A 313 -19.97 -3.25 15.73
N TYR A 314 -18.88 -3.33 14.94
CA TYR A 314 -17.51 -3.24 15.42
C TYR A 314 -16.92 -1.82 15.39
N LEU A 315 -17.69 -0.79 15.00
CA LEU A 315 -17.17 0.59 14.99
C LEU A 315 -16.74 1.06 16.38
N LYS A 316 -17.46 0.65 17.43
CA LYS A 316 -17.11 0.92 18.84
C LYS A 316 -15.86 0.16 19.31
N ASN A 317 -15.47 -0.87 18.58
CA ASN A 317 -14.27 -1.66 18.88
C ASN A 317 -13.01 -1.03 18.27
N ILE A 318 -13.13 -0.10 17.33
CA ILE A 318 -11.98 0.65 16.81
C ILE A 318 -11.44 1.57 17.92
N SER A 319 -10.13 1.68 18.02
CA SER A 319 -9.46 2.71 18.82
C SER A 319 -10.01 4.08 18.43
N SER A 320 -10.31 4.90 19.43
CA SER A 320 -10.78 6.28 19.23
C SER A 320 -9.68 7.20 18.69
N CYS A 321 -8.42 6.77 18.74
CA CYS A 321 -7.30 7.53 18.20
C CYS A 321 -7.47 7.78 16.70
N LYS A 322 -7.27 9.03 16.27
CA LYS A 322 -7.05 9.36 14.85
C LYS A 322 -5.84 8.61 14.32
N SER A 323 -5.76 8.41 13.00
CA SER A 323 -4.57 7.82 12.40
C SER A 323 -3.36 8.77 12.53
N PRO A 324 -2.11 8.28 12.41
CA PRO A 324 -0.93 9.12 12.46
C PRO A 324 -0.97 10.32 11.51
N MET A 325 -1.58 10.14 10.33
CA MET A 325 -1.73 11.19 9.33
C MET A 325 -2.66 12.32 9.82
N GLU A 326 -3.80 11.95 10.37
CA GLU A 326 -4.84 12.90 10.80
C GLU A 326 -4.52 13.54 12.16
N MET A 327 -3.91 12.79 13.09
CA MET A 327 -3.36 13.37 14.33
C MET A 327 -2.35 14.47 14.01
N PHE A 328 -1.43 14.18 13.09
CA PHE A 328 -0.42 15.15 12.69
C PHE A 328 -1.04 16.35 11.96
N GLY A 329 -1.99 16.12 11.05
CA GLY A 329 -2.67 17.21 10.34
C GLY A 329 -3.44 18.14 11.26
N ALA A 330 -4.24 17.59 12.18
CA ALA A 330 -4.95 18.37 13.18
C ALA A 330 -3.99 19.21 14.03
N LEU A 331 -2.88 18.60 14.46
CA LEU A 331 -1.85 19.29 15.25
C LEU A 331 -1.21 20.44 14.47
N VAL A 332 -0.79 20.22 13.22
CA VAL A 332 -0.17 21.26 12.40
C VAL A 332 -1.14 22.42 12.20
N LYS A 333 -2.40 22.15 11.85
CA LYS A 333 -3.41 23.20 11.65
C LYS A 333 -3.64 24.03 12.91
N ASP A 334 -3.72 23.38 14.05
CA ASP A 334 -3.92 24.03 15.35
C ASP A 334 -2.72 24.90 15.73
N ARG A 335 -1.49 24.37 15.62
CA ARG A 335 -0.27 25.05 16.06
C ARG A 335 0.20 26.15 15.11
N TYR A 336 -0.18 26.09 13.83
CA TYR A 336 0.14 27.12 12.86
C TYR A 336 -0.89 28.24 12.79
N ALA A 337 -2.07 28.11 13.40
CA ALA A 337 -3.13 29.11 13.31
C ALA A 337 -2.67 30.53 13.73
N ALA A 338 -1.89 30.63 14.82
CA ALA A 338 -1.35 31.91 15.27
C ALA A 338 -0.32 32.49 14.29
N LYS A 339 0.59 31.64 13.77
CA LYS A 339 1.62 32.02 12.80
C LYS A 339 1.01 32.42 11.46
N ASP A 340 -0.01 31.71 11.01
CA ASP A 340 -0.78 32.02 9.81
C ASP A 340 -1.44 33.41 9.91
N ALA A 341 -2.02 33.73 11.07
CA ALA A 341 -2.61 35.04 11.32
C ALA A 341 -1.57 36.17 11.34
N GLU A 342 -0.39 35.92 11.90
CA GLU A 342 0.73 36.87 11.93
C GLU A 342 1.33 37.11 10.53
N ASP A 343 1.59 36.02 9.80
CA ASP A 343 2.23 36.06 8.48
C ASP A 343 1.25 36.43 7.35
N GLY A 344 -0.06 36.48 7.63
CA GLY A 344 -1.11 36.65 6.63
C GLY A 344 -1.19 35.49 5.63
N LYS A 345 -0.78 34.29 6.05
CA LYS A 345 -0.75 33.07 5.23
C LYS A 345 -1.81 32.07 5.69
N THR A 346 -2.03 31.04 4.88
CA THR A 346 -2.79 29.85 5.30
C THR A 346 -1.92 28.60 5.13
N THR A 347 -1.75 27.85 6.20
CA THR A 347 -1.06 26.56 6.17
C THR A 347 -1.83 25.58 5.30
N PHE A 348 -1.16 25.02 4.31
CA PHE A 348 -1.65 23.99 3.39
C PHE A 348 -0.85 22.72 3.63
N HIS A 349 -1.48 21.74 4.25
CA HIS A 349 -0.84 20.52 4.72
C HIS A 349 -0.99 19.39 3.69
N ILE A 350 0.14 18.87 3.23
CA ILE A 350 0.22 17.76 2.28
C ILE A 350 0.78 16.52 2.97
N ALA A 351 0.06 15.41 2.90
CA ALA A 351 0.50 14.13 3.42
C ALA A 351 1.02 13.21 2.32
N ILE A 352 2.28 12.80 2.39
CA ILE A 352 2.87 11.82 1.46
C ILE A 352 2.69 10.42 2.03
N MET A 353 1.88 9.60 1.36
CA MET A 353 1.39 8.32 1.88
C MET A 353 1.64 7.16 0.91
N PRO A 354 1.94 5.95 1.39
CA PRO A 354 2.07 4.75 0.54
C PRO A 354 0.69 4.18 0.13
N CYS A 355 -0.40 4.91 0.34
CA CYS A 355 -1.77 4.40 0.33
C CYS A 355 -2.72 5.36 -0.37
N THR A 356 -3.55 4.85 -1.27
CA THR A 356 -4.61 5.63 -1.93
C THR A 356 -5.80 5.88 -1.03
N ALA A 357 -6.09 4.98 -0.08
CA ALA A 357 -7.22 5.14 0.84
C ALA A 357 -7.02 6.32 1.81
N LYS A 358 -5.78 6.79 2.00
CA LYS A 358 -5.49 8.02 2.75
C LYS A 358 -6.09 9.26 2.08
N LYS A 359 -6.19 9.32 0.74
CA LYS A 359 -6.90 10.40 0.02
C LYS A 359 -8.38 10.48 0.42
N MET A 360 -9.01 9.32 0.59
CA MET A 360 -10.38 9.24 1.08
C MET A 360 -10.49 9.61 2.56
N GLU A 361 -9.53 9.19 3.39
CA GLU A 361 -9.50 9.54 4.81
C GLU A 361 -9.47 11.05 5.00
N ALA A 362 -8.52 11.75 4.37
CA ALA A 362 -8.39 13.21 4.44
C ALA A 362 -9.65 13.98 3.98
N ALA A 363 -10.47 13.37 3.12
CA ALA A 363 -11.70 13.98 2.63
C ALA A 363 -12.91 13.81 3.57
N ARG A 364 -12.78 13.04 4.66
CA ARG A 364 -13.89 12.72 5.57
C ARG A 364 -14.42 13.96 6.31
N PRO A 365 -15.74 14.08 6.51
CA PRO A 365 -16.31 15.16 7.31
C PRO A 365 -15.79 15.23 8.74
N GLN A 366 -15.43 14.09 9.34
CA GLN A 366 -14.92 14.00 10.71
C GLN A 366 -13.51 14.60 10.90
N PHE A 367 -12.73 14.76 9.82
CA PHE A 367 -11.36 15.29 9.86
C PHE A 367 -11.32 16.73 9.37
N ARG A 368 -12.12 17.55 10.05
CA ARG A 368 -12.20 18.99 9.83
C ARG A 368 -12.02 19.70 11.16
N ASN A 369 -11.32 20.82 11.12
CA ASN A 369 -11.15 21.69 12.27
C ASN A 369 -12.46 22.48 12.56
N ALA A 370 -12.43 23.30 13.62
CA ALA A 370 -13.59 24.10 14.05
C ALA A 370 -14.13 25.06 12.98
N ASP A 371 -13.30 25.48 12.03
CA ASP A 371 -13.68 26.36 10.91
C ASP A 371 -14.19 25.57 9.68
N GLY A 372 -14.33 24.25 9.80
CA GLY A 372 -14.74 23.36 8.71
C GLY A 372 -13.65 23.10 7.66
N LYS A 373 -12.40 23.54 7.89
CA LYS A 373 -11.26 23.25 7.00
C LYS A 373 -10.71 21.85 7.29
N PRO A 374 -10.22 21.12 6.28
CA PRO A 374 -9.68 19.77 6.50
C PRO A 374 -8.39 19.79 7.34
N ASP A 375 -8.19 18.75 8.15
CA ASP A 375 -6.95 18.53 8.92
C ASP A 375 -5.75 18.27 7.96
N VAL A 376 -6.02 17.63 6.82
CA VAL A 376 -5.06 17.37 5.73
C VAL A 376 -5.67 17.84 4.41
N ASP A 377 -5.07 18.86 3.77
CA ASP A 377 -5.64 19.44 2.55
C ASP A 377 -5.43 18.57 1.30
N LEU A 378 -4.33 17.82 1.26
CA LEU A 378 -3.97 17.01 0.10
C LEU A 378 -3.18 15.75 0.51
N VAL A 379 -3.38 14.65 -0.21
CA VAL A 379 -2.61 13.42 0.00
C VAL A 379 -1.93 13.02 -1.30
N LEU A 380 -0.60 13.03 -1.32
CA LEU A 380 0.17 12.52 -2.44
C LEU A 380 0.61 11.08 -2.15
N THR A 381 0.53 10.21 -3.15
CA THR A 381 1.13 8.89 -3.07
C THR A 381 2.62 8.91 -3.33
N THR A 382 3.32 7.83 -2.95
CA THR A 382 4.73 7.65 -3.31
C THR A 382 4.97 7.75 -4.81
N GLN A 383 4.08 7.17 -5.63
CA GLN A 383 4.12 7.30 -7.10
C GLN A 383 4.02 8.76 -7.55
N GLU A 384 3.09 9.53 -7.00
CA GLU A 384 2.92 10.94 -7.38
C GLU A 384 4.16 11.79 -7.03
N VAL A 385 4.80 11.53 -5.87
CA VAL A 385 6.02 12.24 -5.50
C VAL A 385 7.22 11.84 -6.37
N ILE A 386 7.30 10.56 -6.76
CA ILE A 386 8.31 10.10 -7.73
C ILE A 386 8.16 10.89 -9.04
N ASP A 387 6.94 11.04 -9.52
CA ASP A 387 6.67 11.76 -10.77
C ASP A 387 6.98 13.25 -10.61
N MET A 388 6.62 13.89 -9.49
CA MET A 388 7.00 15.28 -9.19
C MET A 388 8.52 15.50 -9.19
N ILE A 389 9.30 14.59 -8.57
CA ILE A 389 10.77 14.68 -8.55
C ILE A 389 11.34 14.55 -9.97
N LYS A 390 10.77 13.64 -10.79
CA LYS A 390 11.14 13.47 -12.20
C LYS A 390 10.78 14.68 -13.05
N GLU A 391 9.58 15.24 -12.87
CA GLU A 391 9.11 16.48 -13.52
C GLU A 391 10.06 17.65 -13.22
N SER A 392 10.59 17.70 -12.00
CA SER A 392 11.54 18.74 -11.56
C SER A 392 12.97 18.52 -12.07
N GLY A 393 13.27 17.37 -12.70
CA GLY A 393 14.61 17.01 -13.15
C GLY A 393 15.61 16.75 -12.01
N ILE A 394 15.13 16.48 -10.80
CA ILE A 394 15.96 16.28 -9.61
C ILE A 394 16.62 14.90 -9.64
N GLN A 395 17.94 14.87 -9.51
CA GLN A 395 18.72 13.63 -9.41
C GLN A 395 18.82 13.20 -7.95
N LEU A 396 17.82 12.46 -7.46
CA LEU A 396 17.68 12.09 -6.05
C LEU A 396 18.94 11.46 -5.43
N GLY A 397 19.65 10.61 -6.20
CA GLY A 397 20.85 9.91 -5.73
C GLY A 397 22.07 10.82 -5.48
N GLU A 398 22.07 12.02 -6.07
CA GLU A 398 23.18 12.99 -5.99
C GLU A 398 22.91 14.11 -4.97
N LEU A 399 21.76 14.08 -4.29
CA LEU A 399 21.40 15.12 -3.32
C LEU A 399 22.15 14.95 -2.00
N GLU A 400 22.64 16.07 -1.48
CA GLU A 400 23.06 16.18 -0.08
C GLU A 400 21.88 15.94 0.86
N TYR A 401 22.15 15.33 2.00
CA TYR A 401 21.12 14.90 2.94
C TYR A 401 20.65 16.06 3.81
N GLU A 402 19.33 16.24 3.91
CA GLU A 402 18.72 17.20 4.83
C GLU A 402 17.77 16.49 5.80
N SER A 403 17.79 16.91 7.06
CA SER A 403 16.88 16.37 8.08
C SER A 403 15.49 16.97 7.96
N PRO A 404 14.42 16.23 8.30
CA PRO A 404 13.11 16.82 8.54
C PRO A 404 13.20 17.96 9.57
N ASP A 405 12.32 18.95 9.44
CA ASP A 405 12.28 20.12 10.29
C ASP A 405 11.85 19.77 11.73
N LEU A 406 12.30 20.54 12.71
CA LEU A 406 11.96 20.36 14.12
C LEU A 406 10.84 21.31 14.54
N PRO A 407 10.04 20.98 15.58
CA PRO A 407 10.18 19.84 16.49
C PRO A 407 9.56 18.52 16.00
N PHE A 408 8.77 18.54 14.92
CA PHE A 408 7.96 17.39 14.50
C PHE A 408 8.67 16.39 13.55
N GLY A 409 9.95 16.58 13.29
CA GLY A 409 10.75 15.70 12.42
C GLY A 409 11.34 14.47 13.12
N LEU A 410 11.19 14.34 14.44
CA LEU A 410 11.83 13.29 15.23
C LEU A 410 10.80 12.25 15.72
N GLY A 411 11.09 10.97 15.53
CA GLY A 411 10.24 9.88 16.01
C GLY A 411 11.00 8.62 16.41
N SER A 412 10.27 7.71 17.06
CA SER A 412 10.83 6.52 17.65
C SER A 412 10.95 5.35 16.67
N GLY A 413 11.71 4.35 17.06
CA GLY A 413 11.72 3.05 16.39
C GLY A 413 10.35 2.36 16.36
N SER A 414 9.49 2.58 17.37
CA SER A 414 8.09 2.11 17.35
C SER A 414 7.35 2.73 16.17
N ALA A 415 7.47 4.04 15.96
CA ALA A 415 6.83 4.71 14.85
C ALA A 415 7.39 4.31 13.47
N MET A 416 8.70 4.01 13.37
CA MET A 416 9.30 3.55 12.11
C MET A 416 8.67 2.26 11.57
N ILE A 417 8.31 1.33 12.45
CA ILE A 417 7.78 0.02 12.05
C ILE A 417 6.29 0.03 11.68
N TYR A 418 5.56 1.13 11.90
CA TYR A 418 4.12 1.25 11.54
C TYR A 418 3.82 0.86 10.08
N GLY A 419 4.80 1.03 9.18
CA GLY A 419 4.65 0.70 7.78
C GLY A 419 4.60 -0.80 7.47
N ALA A 420 5.02 -1.65 8.41
CA ALA A 420 5.04 -3.11 8.29
C ALA A 420 3.83 -3.72 9.02
N SER A 421 3.25 -4.80 8.48
CA SER A 421 2.22 -5.56 9.20
C SER A 421 2.75 -6.10 10.53
N GLY A 422 2.07 -5.77 11.61
CA GLY A 422 2.43 -6.09 12.99
C GLY A 422 3.24 -4.99 13.69
N GLY A 423 3.63 -3.95 12.96
CA GLY A 423 4.41 -2.84 13.52
C GLY A 423 3.61 -1.99 14.51
N VAL A 424 2.30 -1.83 14.30
CA VAL A 424 1.44 -1.08 15.21
C VAL A 424 1.21 -1.87 16.49
N ALA A 425 0.90 -3.16 16.37
CA ALA A 425 0.78 -4.07 17.50
C ALA A 425 2.08 -4.16 18.30
N GLU A 426 3.24 -4.21 17.62
CA GLU A 426 4.54 -4.19 18.28
C GLU A 426 4.82 -2.84 18.96
N ALA A 427 4.43 -1.71 18.36
CA ALA A 427 4.54 -0.39 18.98
C ALA A 427 3.73 -0.29 20.28
N VAL A 428 2.46 -0.73 20.24
CA VAL A 428 1.58 -0.82 21.43
C VAL A 428 2.18 -1.77 22.46
N ALA A 429 2.67 -2.94 22.04
CA ALA A 429 3.34 -3.89 22.93
C ALA A 429 4.56 -3.26 23.64
N ARG A 430 5.41 -2.53 22.91
CA ARG A 430 6.56 -1.81 23.48
C ARG A 430 6.11 -0.81 24.55
N HIS A 431 4.98 -0.15 24.37
CA HIS A 431 4.46 0.82 25.33
C HIS A 431 3.80 0.15 26.55
N CYS A 432 3.00 -0.90 26.35
CA CYS A 432 2.28 -1.56 27.46
C CYS A 432 3.17 -2.46 28.32
N LEU A 433 4.25 -3.04 27.79
CA LEU A 433 5.09 -3.97 28.55
C LEU A 433 5.87 -3.25 29.66
N PRO A 434 5.84 -3.75 30.91
CA PRO A 434 6.52 -3.12 32.04
C PRO A 434 8.05 -3.20 31.93
N ASP A 435 8.60 -4.31 31.41
CA ASP A 435 10.03 -4.42 31.18
C ASP A 435 10.44 -3.59 29.95
N LYS A 436 11.10 -2.46 30.21
CA LYS A 436 11.62 -1.55 29.19
C LYS A 436 13.02 -1.92 28.69
N SER A 437 13.58 -3.05 29.09
CA SER A 437 14.93 -3.50 28.72
C SER A 437 15.11 -3.76 27.22
N LYS A 438 16.39 -3.88 26.81
CA LYS A 438 16.76 -4.35 25.46
C LYS A 438 16.40 -5.82 25.24
N ASN A 439 16.25 -6.62 26.29
CA ASN A 439 15.85 -8.02 26.16
C ASN A 439 14.40 -8.12 25.70
N THR A 440 13.50 -7.29 26.24
CA THR A 440 12.11 -7.21 25.74
C THR A 440 12.04 -6.89 24.26
N LEU A 441 12.85 -5.92 23.78
CA LEU A 441 12.89 -5.57 22.36
C LEU A 441 13.36 -6.74 21.49
N ARG A 442 14.37 -7.50 21.95
CA ARG A 442 14.82 -8.73 21.27
C ARG A 442 13.73 -9.80 21.25
N THR A 443 13.03 -10.01 22.36
CA THR A 443 11.91 -10.96 22.43
C THR A 443 10.80 -10.59 21.45
N LEU A 444 10.43 -9.31 21.37
CA LEU A 444 9.43 -8.82 20.41
C LEU A 444 9.90 -8.98 18.96
N GLU A 445 11.19 -8.77 18.67
CA GLU A 445 11.76 -8.97 17.33
C GLU A 445 11.58 -10.42 16.82
N PHE A 446 11.63 -11.41 17.72
CA PHE A 446 11.40 -12.82 17.40
C PHE A 446 9.97 -13.30 17.70
N SER A 447 9.07 -12.39 18.09
CA SER A 447 7.69 -12.73 18.37
C SER A 447 6.85 -12.87 17.08
N PRO A 448 5.69 -13.54 17.13
CA PRO A 448 4.76 -13.60 16.00
C PRO A 448 4.22 -12.24 15.53
N LEU A 449 4.45 -11.15 16.28
CA LEU A 449 4.14 -9.80 15.82
C LEU A 449 4.94 -9.40 14.57
N ARG A 450 6.08 -10.04 14.30
CA ARG A 450 6.80 -9.93 13.03
C ARG A 450 6.62 -11.21 12.19
N GLY A 451 6.61 -11.07 10.87
CA GLY A 451 6.49 -12.20 9.95
C GLY A 451 5.59 -11.92 8.75
N ASN A 452 5.44 -12.95 7.93
CA ASN A 452 4.75 -12.87 6.63
C ASN A 452 3.44 -13.65 6.57
N GLU A 453 3.12 -14.41 7.60
CA GLU A 453 1.83 -15.10 7.70
C GLU A 453 0.69 -14.09 7.78
N ALA A 454 -0.43 -14.44 7.14
CA ALA A 454 -1.60 -13.57 6.97
C ALA A 454 -2.29 -13.21 8.28
N VAL A 455 -2.42 -14.20 9.17
CA VAL A 455 -2.93 -14.05 10.54
C VAL A 455 -1.84 -14.57 11.45
N ARG A 456 -1.46 -13.78 12.44
CA ARG A 456 -0.43 -14.11 13.42
C ARG A 456 -0.96 -13.80 14.80
N GLU A 457 -0.68 -14.68 15.74
CA GLU A 457 -1.18 -14.61 17.11
C GLU A 457 0.00 -14.53 18.06
N ALA A 458 -0.04 -13.58 18.99
CA ALA A 458 0.96 -13.41 20.03
C ALA A 458 0.27 -13.26 21.37
N THR A 459 0.92 -13.76 22.42
CA THR A 459 0.50 -13.55 23.79
C THR A 459 1.55 -12.69 24.49
N LEU A 460 1.12 -11.58 25.07
CA LEU A 460 1.95 -10.61 25.76
C LEU A 460 1.63 -10.63 27.25
N GLN A 461 2.64 -10.66 28.10
CA GLN A 461 2.47 -10.60 29.54
C GLN A 461 2.56 -9.13 30.01
N VAL A 462 1.43 -8.53 30.37
CA VAL A 462 1.35 -7.14 30.87
C VAL A 462 1.04 -7.19 32.36
N GLY A 463 2.10 -7.18 33.19
CA GLY A 463 1.96 -7.42 34.63
C GLY A 463 1.46 -8.85 34.88
N GLU A 464 0.36 -8.99 35.59
CA GLU A 464 -0.28 -10.29 35.86
C GLU A 464 -1.26 -10.73 34.75
N LEU A 465 -1.56 -9.84 33.80
CA LEU A 465 -2.55 -10.10 32.74
C LEU A 465 -1.92 -10.72 31.50
N GLU A 466 -2.56 -11.78 31.00
CA GLU A 466 -2.25 -12.41 29.72
C GLU A 466 -3.03 -11.71 28.59
N ILE A 467 -2.31 -10.95 27.76
CA ILE A 467 -2.89 -10.20 26.65
C ILE A 467 -2.71 -10.95 25.33
N LYS A 468 -3.80 -11.52 24.82
CA LYS A 468 -3.89 -12.07 23.46
C LYS A 468 -4.00 -10.97 22.40
N VAL A 469 -3.06 -10.98 21.46
CA VAL A 469 -2.97 -10.05 20.34
C VAL A 469 -3.00 -10.81 19.02
N ALA A 470 -3.79 -10.32 18.06
CA ALA A 470 -3.71 -10.78 16.68
C ALA A 470 -3.18 -9.69 15.76
N VAL A 471 -2.41 -10.09 14.75
CA VAL A 471 -2.00 -9.25 13.64
C VAL A 471 -2.54 -9.88 12.37
N VAL A 472 -3.31 -9.13 11.61
CA VAL A 472 -3.88 -9.60 10.35
C VAL A 472 -3.60 -8.63 9.21
N HIS A 473 -3.15 -9.18 8.08
CA HIS A 473 -3.05 -8.45 6.82
C HIS A 473 -3.76 -9.15 5.67
N GLY A 474 -4.26 -8.33 4.74
CA GLY A 474 -5.22 -8.76 3.73
C GLY A 474 -6.62 -8.78 4.31
N LEU A 475 -7.52 -7.94 3.78
CA LEU A 475 -8.86 -7.79 4.34
C LEU A 475 -9.63 -9.12 4.41
N ILE A 476 -9.49 -10.00 3.42
CA ILE A 476 -10.16 -11.32 3.43
C ILE A 476 -9.84 -12.15 4.69
N ASN A 477 -8.60 -12.01 5.21
CA ASN A 477 -8.16 -12.71 6.42
C ASN A 477 -8.77 -12.07 7.67
N ALA A 478 -8.92 -10.74 7.69
CA ALA A 478 -9.61 -10.04 8.77
C ALA A 478 -11.10 -10.43 8.80
N GLN A 479 -11.76 -10.58 7.64
CA GLN A 479 -13.14 -11.09 7.57
C GLN A 479 -13.26 -12.50 8.16
N LYS A 480 -12.28 -13.38 7.87
CA LYS A 480 -12.23 -14.73 8.47
C LYS A 480 -12.07 -14.65 9.99
N LEU A 481 -11.15 -13.81 10.47
CA LEU A 481 -10.91 -13.62 11.90
C LEU A 481 -12.15 -13.11 12.63
N LEU A 482 -12.90 -12.17 12.04
CA LEU A 482 -14.17 -11.72 12.61
C LEU A 482 -15.18 -12.86 12.73
N ARG A 483 -15.32 -13.72 11.71
CA ARG A 483 -16.20 -14.90 11.79
C ARG A 483 -15.78 -15.85 12.90
N ASP A 484 -14.48 -16.13 13.03
CA ASP A 484 -13.96 -17.00 14.09
C ASP A 484 -14.23 -16.43 15.50
N ILE A 485 -14.20 -15.10 15.66
CA ILE A 485 -14.58 -14.41 16.91
C ILE A 485 -16.08 -14.52 17.18
N GLU A 486 -16.92 -14.31 16.16
CA GLU A 486 -18.39 -14.38 16.28
C GLU A 486 -18.89 -15.79 16.60
N GLU A 487 -18.21 -16.80 16.08
CA GLU A 487 -18.49 -18.22 16.35
C GLU A 487 -17.90 -18.68 17.70
N GLY A 488 -17.23 -17.80 18.44
CA GLY A 488 -16.60 -18.12 19.73
C GLY A 488 -15.38 -19.02 19.64
N LYS A 489 -14.79 -19.17 18.44
CA LYS A 489 -13.59 -19.98 18.20
C LYS A 489 -12.30 -19.26 18.58
N ALA A 490 -12.32 -17.92 18.59
CA ALA A 490 -11.16 -17.10 18.90
C ALA A 490 -11.53 -15.91 19.78
N PHE A 491 -10.57 -15.46 20.61
CA PHE A 491 -10.71 -14.28 21.46
C PHE A 491 -9.38 -13.53 21.51
N TYR A 492 -9.44 -12.21 21.34
CA TYR A 492 -8.29 -11.32 21.37
C TYR A 492 -8.66 -10.04 22.12
N HIS A 493 -7.68 -9.45 22.80
CA HIS A 493 -7.82 -8.15 23.42
C HIS A 493 -7.50 -7.03 22.41
N LEU A 494 -6.47 -7.24 21.58
CA LEU A 494 -6.01 -6.28 20.57
C LEU A 494 -5.88 -6.98 19.22
N ILE A 495 -6.35 -6.33 18.16
CA ILE A 495 -6.20 -6.81 16.78
C ILE A 495 -5.67 -5.66 15.91
N GLU A 496 -4.46 -5.82 15.36
CA GLU A 496 -3.99 -4.97 14.27
C GLU A 496 -4.55 -5.46 12.93
N VAL A 497 -5.20 -4.57 12.18
CA VAL A 497 -5.75 -4.87 10.86
C VAL A 497 -5.14 -4.00 9.78
N MET A 498 -4.46 -4.63 8.83
CA MET A 498 -3.95 -3.99 7.61
C MET A 498 -4.63 -4.57 6.37
N THR A 499 -5.37 -3.76 5.63
CA THR A 499 -6.07 -4.28 4.42
C THR A 499 -5.11 -4.74 3.31
N CYS A 500 -3.92 -4.17 3.24
CA CYS A 500 -2.91 -4.47 2.21
C CYS A 500 -1.96 -5.58 2.68
N VAL A 501 -1.61 -6.51 1.79
CA VAL A 501 -0.67 -7.60 2.09
C VAL A 501 0.71 -7.04 2.44
N GLY A 502 1.24 -7.44 3.60
CA GLY A 502 2.51 -6.96 4.14
C GLY A 502 2.43 -5.62 4.90
N GLY A 503 1.25 -5.00 4.97
CA GLY A 503 1.07 -3.67 5.57
C GLY A 503 1.22 -2.54 4.56
N CYS A 504 1.51 -1.33 5.04
CA CYS A 504 1.62 -0.13 4.21
C CYS A 504 2.78 -0.19 3.19
N VAL A 505 3.83 -0.99 3.42
CA VAL A 505 4.87 -1.27 2.40
C VAL A 505 4.33 -1.93 1.12
N GLY A 506 3.18 -2.61 1.22
CA GLY A 506 2.42 -3.17 0.11
C GLY A 506 1.22 -2.32 -0.32
N GLY A 507 1.12 -1.08 0.15
CA GLY A 507 0.04 -0.16 -0.20
C GLY A 507 0.07 0.26 -1.67
N ALA A 508 -1.11 0.54 -2.23
CA ALA A 508 -1.26 0.83 -3.66
C ALA A 508 -0.68 2.18 -4.12
N GLY A 509 -0.28 3.04 -3.18
CA GLY A 509 0.44 4.27 -3.49
C GLY A 509 1.93 4.04 -3.77
N GLN A 510 2.47 2.88 -3.39
CA GLN A 510 3.87 2.52 -3.61
C GLN A 510 4.18 2.17 -5.07
N PRO A 511 5.46 2.24 -5.49
CA PRO A 511 5.90 1.64 -6.75
C PRO A 511 5.53 0.16 -6.84
N TYR A 512 5.34 -0.33 -8.07
CA TYR A 512 5.05 -1.73 -8.31
C TYR A 512 6.12 -2.62 -7.68
N GLY A 513 5.68 -3.62 -6.92
CA GLY A 513 6.56 -4.60 -6.30
C GLY A 513 5.80 -5.89 -6.03
N ARG A 514 6.44 -7.02 -6.29
CA ARG A 514 5.94 -8.35 -5.89
C ARG A 514 6.32 -8.64 -4.43
N LYS A 515 5.90 -9.79 -3.91
CA LYS A 515 6.14 -10.21 -2.52
C LYS A 515 7.58 -10.02 -2.02
N ALA A 516 8.59 -10.37 -2.83
CA ALA A 516 10.00 -10.22 -2.45
C ALA A 516 10.40 -8.75 -2.22
N VAL A 517 10.01 -7.85 -3.13
CA VAL A 517 10.25 -6.40 -2.99
C VAL A 517 9.54 -5.84 -1.76
N LYS A 518 8.28 -6.25 -1.52
CA LYS A 518 7.53 -5.82 -0.32
C LYS A 518 8.22 -6.27 0.98
N GLU A 519 8.83 -7.45 0.97
CA GLU A 519 9.61 -7.97 2.09
C GLU A 519 10.90 -7.15 2.30
N GLU A 520 11.63 -6.81 1.24
CA GLU A 520 12.81 -5.96 1.32
C GLU A 520 12.48 -4.56 1.88
N ARG A 521 11.36 -3.96 1.42
CA ARG A 521 10.82 -2.71 2.00
C ARG A 521 10.54 -2.84 3.50
N ARG A 522 9.93 -3.96 3.91
CA ARG A 522 9.65 -4.26 5.32
C ARG A 522 10.95 -4.33 6.15
N GLN A 523 11.97 -5.00 5.62
CA GLN A 523 13.29 -5.07 6.26
C GLN A 523 13.93 -3.69 6.40
N GLY A 524 13.79 -2.83 5.40
CA GLY A 524 14.22 -1.43 5.46
C GLY A 524 13.68 -0.68 6.69
N LEU A 525 12.40 -0.87 7.02
CA LEU A 525 11.79 -0.25 8.20
C LEU A 525 12.33 -0.81 9.51
N TYR A 526 12.58 -2.12 9.60
CA TYR A 526 13.21 -2.69 10.79
C TYR A 526 14.66 -2.26 10.96
N GLN A 527 15.39 -2.03 9.86
CA GLN A 527 16.73 -1.45 9.95
C GLN A 527 16.68 0.00 10.43
N ALA A 528 15.71 0.79 9.96
CA ALA A 528 15.47 2.14 10.46
C ALA A 528 15.10 2.15 11.96
N ASP A 529 14.28 1.20 12.42
CA ASP A 529 14.01 0.98 13.85
C ASP A 529 15.29 0.65 14.60
N LYS A 530 16.17 -0.23 14.09
CA LYS A 530 17.46 -0.57 14.72
C LYS A 530 18.41 0.63 14.83
N SER A 531 18.38 1.57 13.90
CA SER A 531 19.19 2.79 13.94
C SER A 531 18.53 3.96 14.69
N ALA A 532 17.24 3.89 15.03
CA ALA A 532 16.53 5.00 15.67
C ALA A 532 17.14 5.41 17.04
N PRO A 533 17.22 6.71 17.38
CA PRO A 533 17.81 7.18 18.64
C PRO A 533 17.09 6.64 19.89
N PHE A 534 15.77 6.51 19.83
CA PHE A 534 14.94 5.89 20.85
C PHE A 534 13.98 4.89 20.20
N LYS A 535 13.67 3.80 20.91
CA LYS A 535 12.91 2.66 20.36
C LYS A 535 11.43 2.63 20.73
N ARG A 536 11.00 3.55 21.60
CA ARG A 536 9.68 3.56 22.23
C ARG A 536 9.07 4.94 22.08
N ALA A 537 7.77 5.01 21.84
CA ALA A 537 7.06 6.26 21.61
C ALA A 537 7.11 7.16 22.85
N GLU A 538 6.97 6.60 24.05
CA GLU A 538 7.04 7.32 25.32
C GLU A 538 8.44 7.87 25.65
N TYR A 539 9.45 7.55 24.85
CA TYR A 539 10.79 8.13 24.95
C TYR A 539 11.04 9.22 23.92
N ASN A 540 10.06 9.54 23.07
CA ASN A 540 10.12 10.71 22.21
C ASN A 540 9.89 11.97 23.07
N PRO A 541 10.92 12.81 23.33
CA PRO A 541 10.76 13.97 24.18
C PRO A 541 9.77 14.99 23.60
N GLY A 542 9.69 15.11 22.27
CA GLY A 542 8.77 16.01 21.60
C GLY A 542 7.31 15.57 21.78
N ALA A 543 7.03 14.27 21.58
CA ALA A 543 5.69 13.73 21.75
C ALA A 543 5.22 13.82 23.21
N VAL A 544 6.08 13.45 24.17
CA VAL A 544 5.74 13.51 25.60
C VAL A 544 5.53 14.94 26.08
N THR A 545 6.40 15.88 25.69
CA THR A 545 6.25 17.29 26.06
C THR A 545 4.96 17.87 25.50
N LEU A 546 4.62 17.51 24.27
CA LEU A 546 3.37 17.94 23.63
C LEU A 546 2.15 17.39 24.38
N LEU A 547 2.10 16.07 24.63
CA LEU A 547 0.97 15.42 25.31
C LEU A 547 0.78 15.92 26.76
N ASN A 548 1.86 16.17 27.49
CA ASN A 548 1.81 16.73 28.84
C ASN A 548 1.34 18.19 28.87
N GLY A 549 1.48 18.91 27.76
CA GLY A 549 1.03 20.29 27.60
C GLY A 549 -0.43 20.42 27.15
N MET A 550 -1.10 19.32 26.82
CA MET A 550 -2.50 19.30 26.38
C MET A 550 -3.42 18.90 27.53
N ASP A 551 -4.55 19.59 27.67
CA ASP A 551 -5.65 19.12 28.51
C ASP A 551 -6.47 18.01 27.81
N GLU A 552 -7.34 17.33 28.56
CA GLU A 552 -8.14 16.21 28.04
C GLU A 552 -9.11 16.62 26.92
N HIS A 553 -9.62 17.85 26.94
CA HIS A 553 -10.50 18.36 25.89
C HIS A 553 -9.72 18.63 24.61
N GLU A 554 -8.51 19.19 24.71
CA GLU A 554 -7.60 19.40 23.60
C GLU A 554 -7.16 18.06 22.99
N LYS A 555 -6.78 17.07 23.81
CA LYS A 555 -6.46 15.72 23.33
C LYS A 555 -7.63 15.12 22.57
N HIS A 556 -8.83 15.10 23.16
CA HIS A 556 -9.99 14.51 22.50
C HIS A 556 -10.31 15.20 21.16
N ARG A 557 -10.20 16.53 21.09
CA ARG A 557 -10.46 17.30 19.85
C ARG A 557 -9.41 17.04 18.77
N LEU A 558 -8.12 17.03 19.13
CA LEU A 558 -7.02 16.96 18.17
C LEU A 558 -6.64 15.53 17.80
N LEU A 559 -6.69 14.62 18.76
CA LEU A 559 -6.09 13.28 18.67
C LEU A 559 -7.12 12.15 18.55
N HIS A 560 -8.39 12.39 18.87
CA HIS A 560 -9.44 11.35 18.84
C HIS A 560 -10.53 11.63 17.79
N VAL A 561 -11.27 10.59 17.44
CA VAL A 561 -12.39 10.60 16.50
C VAL A 561 -13.40 9.52 16.88
N SER A 562 -14.68 9.80 16.62
CA SER A 562 -15.75 8.79 16.66
C SER A 562 -16.21 8.48 15.24
N TYR A 563 -16.31 7.18 14.91
CA TYR A 563 -16.89 6.69 13.66
C TYR A 563 -18.34 6.23 13.82
N VAL A 564 -18.91 6.34 15.01
CA VAL A 564 -20.31 5.99 15.28
C VAL A 564 -21.15 7.24 15.03
N GLU A 565 -22.13 7.16 14.13
CA GLU A 565 -23.17 8.18 14.03
C GLU A 565 -24.08 8.05 15.27
N GLU A 566 -24.26 9.14 16.01
CA GLU A 566 -25.14 9.22 17.19
C GLU A 566 -26.63 9.18 16.83
#